data_AF-A0A9E5HV98-F1
#
_entry.id   AF-A0A9E5HV98-F1
#
_cell.length_a   1.000
_cell.length_b   1.000
_cell.length_c   1.000
_cell.angle_alpha   90.00
_cell.angle_beta   90.00
_cell.angle_gamma   90.00
#
_symmetry.space_group_name_H-M   'P 1'
#
loop_
_entity.id
_entity.type
_entity.pdbx_description
1 polymer ?
#
loop_
_entity_poly.entity_id
_entity_poly.type
_entity_poly.pdbx_seq_one_letter_code
_entity_poly.pdbx_strand_id
1 'polypeptide(L)'
;VQDIEAIERLHKLATPLGIKLHLDGARIWNAHVATQTPFARYGACFETVSVCFSKGLGAPIGSMLLSTRERIEDARIWRKRFGGGMRQVGLLAAAADFGLTHHLGRLAQDHANARKIAEAIHSIDSRLVDLDTVETNIVGIDLTNTRITAGDLAKTLANAGVLSGALGSHYLRLVTHGDLNSSEIDQAIGVITSSLRAVI
;
A
#
# COMPACT_ATOMS: atom_id res chain seq x y z
N VAL A 1 7.59 -0.66 6.90
CA VAL A 1 6.50 0.04 7.58
C VAL A 1 7.15 1.04 8.51
N GLN A 2 6.60 2.26 8.63
CA GLN A 2 7.20 3.26 9.51
C GLN A 2 7.16 2.77 10.96
N ASP A 3 8.29 2.85 11.65
CA ASP A 3 8.41 2.47 13.06
C ASP A 3 7.54 3.41 13.93
N ILE A 4 6.65 2.81 14.73
CA ILE A 4 5.77 3.55 15.63
C ILE A 4 6.55 4.32 16.69
N GLU A 5 7.69 3.81 17.16
CA GLU A 5 8.49 4.54 18.14
C GLU A 5 9.13 5.79 17.52
N ALA A 6 9.57 5.71 16.26
CA ALA A 6 10.04 6.87 15.50
C ALA A 6 8.93 7.91 15.32
N ILE A 7 7.70 7.48 15.05
CA ILE A 7 6.53 8.37 14.96
C ILE A 7 6.25 9.05 16.32
N GLU A 8 6.27 8.29 17.42
CA GLU A 8 6.07 8.82 18.77
C GLU A 8 7.17 9.82 19.16
N ARG A 9 8.43 9.55 18.78
CA ARG A 9 9.55 10.49 18.96
C ARG A 9 9.33 11.77 18.17
N LEU A 10 8.94 11.67 16.89
CA LEU A 10 8.64 12.83 16.05
C LEU A 10 7.50 13.67 16.65
N HIS A 11 6.42 13.03 17.10
CA HIS A 11 5.30 13.70 17.76
C HIS A 11 5.78 14.50 18.98
N LYS A 12 6.53 13.86 19.90
CA LYS A 12 7.07 14.52 21.11
C LYS A 12 7.95 15.73 20.80
N LEU A 13 8.72 15.68 19.71
CA LEU A 13 9.58 16.80 19.28
C LEU A 13 8.78 17.93 18.61
N ALA A 14 7.72 17.59 17.87
CA ALA A 14 6.88 18.55 17.15
C ALA A 14 5.94 19.34 18.09
N THR A 15 5.40 18.68 19.13
CA THR A 15 4.42 19.28 20.05
C THR A 15 4.89 20.61 20.70
N PRO A 16 6.08 20.71 21.34
CA PRO A 16 6.51 21.96 21.97
C PRO A 16 6.80 23.08 20.95
N LEU A 17 7.01 22.73 19.68
CA LEU A 17 7.22 23.67 18.59
C LEU A 17 5.91 24.17 17.95
N GLY A 18 4.75 23.65 18.40
CA GLY A 18 3.46 23.98 17.82
C GLY A 18 3.24 23.43 16.40
N ILE A 19 4.07 22.46 15.97
CA ILE A 19 3.97 21.84 14.65
C ILE A 19 2.89 20.74 14.70
N LYS A 20 1.90 20.84 13.82
CA LYS A 20 0.85 19.82 13.65
C LYS A 20 1.30 18.75 12.66
N LEU A 21 0.95 17.51 12.94
CA LEU A 21 1.25 16.34 12.14
C LEU A 21 -0.03 15.79 11.48
N HIS A 22 0.13 15.39 10.21
CA HIS A 22 -0.87 14.65 9.45
C HIS A 22 -0.35 13.25 9.13
N LEU A 23 -1.16 12.23 9.35
CA LEU A 23 -0.90 10.88 8.86
C LEU A 23 -1.65 10.66 7.55
N ASP A 24 -0.90 10.53 6.45
CA ASP A 24 -1.42 9.88 5.24
C ASP A 24 -1.48 8.36 5.47
N GLY A 25 -2.63 7.90 5.94
CA GLY A 25 -2.91 6.51 6.25
C GLY A 25 -3.56 5.77 5.09
N ALA A 26 -3.26 6.14 3.83
CA ALA A 26 -3.81 5.45 2.65
C ALA A 26 -3.69 3.92 2.70
N ARG A 27 -2.69 3.39 3.41
CA ARG A 27 -2.49 1.95 3.68
C ARG A 27 -2.27 1.64 5.16
N ILE A 28 -2.85 2.43 6.08
CA ILE A 28 -2.73 2.18 7.53
C ILE A 28 -3.19 0.77 7.93
N TRP A 29 -4.14 0.19 7.18
CA TRP A 29 -4.61 -1.18 7.34
C TRP A 29 -3.49 -2.21 7.18
N ASN A 30 -2.63 -2.04 6.15
CA ASN A 30 -1.46 -2.90 5.95
C ASN A 30 -0.43 -2.70 7.06
N ALA A 31 -0.19 -1.44 7.46
CA ALA A 31 0.74 -1.15 8.55
C ALA A 31 0.29 -1.81 9.87
N HIS A 32 -1.00 -1.76 10.19
CA HIS A 32 -1.58 -2.45 11.34
C HIS A 32 -1.41 -3.96 11.24
N VAL A 33 -1.74 -4.57 10.10
CA VAL A 33 -1.61 -6.02 9.90
C VAL A 33 -0.16 -6.49 9.98
N ALA A 34 0.79 -5.74 9.41
CA ALA A 34 2.21 -6.09 9.46
C ALA A 34 2.83 -5.93 10.85
N THR A 35 2.48 -4.84 11.57
CA THR A 35 3.14 -4.49 12.84
C THR A 35 2.36 -4.90 14.09
N GLN A 36 1.10 -5.31 13.94
CA GLN A 36 0.13 -5.51 15.02
C GLN A 36 -0.05 -4.29 15.94
N THR A 37 0.40 -3.11 15.51
CA THR A 37 0.27 -1.87 16.29
C THR A 37 -1.19 -1.40 16.28
N PRO A 38 -1.84 -1.18 17.43
CA PRO A 38 -3.23 -0.73 17.48
C PRO A 38 -3.44 0.62 16.80
N PHE A 39 -4.55 0.79 16.08
CA PHE A 39 -4.89 2.06 15.42
C PHE A 39 -4.90 3.26 16.37
N ALA A 40 -5.32 3.05 17.63
CA ALA A 40 -5.32 4.10 18.65
C ALA A 40 -3.90 4.65 18.95
N ARG A 41 -2.86 3.80 18.87
CA ARG A 41 -1.47 4.22 19.08
C ARG A 41 -0.99 5.13 17.95
N TYR A 42 -1.32 4.80 16.71
CA TYR A 42 -1.11 5.73 15.58
C TYR A 42 -1.91 7.01 15.78
N GLY A 43 -3.23 6.91 16.03
CA GLY A 43 -4.12 8.07 16.16
C GLY A 43 -3.74 9.05 17.27
N ALA A 44 -3.06 8.61 18.33
CA ALA A 44 -2.56 9.47 19.39
C ALA A 44 -1.42 10.41 18.95
N CYS A 45 -0.76 10.14 17.82
CA CYS A 45 0.42 10.87 17.37
C CYS A 45 0.14 11.98 16.34
N PHE A 46 -1.10 12.12 15.86
CA PHE A 46 -1.43 13.02 14.74
C PHE A 46 -2.71 13.82 14.99
N GLU A 47 -2.72 15.09 14.58
CA GLU A 47 -3.93 15.93 14.64
C GLU A 47 -4.98 15.52 13.61
N THR A 48 -4.53 14.94 12.49
CA THR A 48 -5.41 14.48 11.41
C THR A 48 -4.87 13.18 10.82
N VAL A 49 -5.77 12.26 10.47
CA VAL A 49 -5.44 10.99 9.81
C VAL A 49 -6.33 10.83 8.59
N SER A 50 -5.76 10.57 7.43
CA SER A 50 -6.52 10.12 6.27
C SER A 50 -6.43 8.60 6.13
N VAL A 51 -7.50 7.94 5.68
CA VAL A 51 -7.52 6.49 5.40
C VAL A 51 -8.20 6.22 4.07
N CYS A 52 -7.81 5.15 3.37
CA CYS A 52 -8.46 4.74 2.12
C CYS A 52 -9.17 3.40 2.25
N PHE A 53 -10.37 3.28 1.70
CA PHE A 53 -11.10 2.02 1.61
C PHE A 53 -10.94 1.36 0.24
N SER A 54 -10.62 2.15 -0.79
CA SER A 54 -10.54 1.69 -2.17
C SER A 54 -9.18 1.15 -2.61
N LYS A 55 -8.49 0.47 -1.68
CA LYS A 55 -7.22 -0.21 -1.94
C LYS A 55 -7.35 -1.67 -1.51
N GLY A 56 -6.51 -2.16 -0.58
CA GLY A 56 -6.57 -3.55 -0.11
C GLY A 56 -7.90 -3.95 0.52
N LEU A 57 -8.72 -3.00 1.00
CA LEU A 57 -10.06 -3.30 1.54
C LEU A 57 -11.13 -3.51 0.44
N GLY A 58 -10.84 -3.23 -0.83
CA GLY A 58 -11.70 -3.59 -1.96
C GLY A 58 -12.97 -2.75 -2.13
N ALA A 59 -13.15 -1.63 -1.41
CA ALA A 59 -14.27 -0.73 -1.69
C ALA A 59 -14.08 -0.07 -3.07
N PRO A 60 -15.14 0.17 -3.85
CA PRO A 60 -14.98 0.77 -5.18
C PRO A 60 -14.50 2.23 -5.12
N ILE A 61 -14.96 2.98 -4.12
CA ILE A 61 -14.62 4.40 -3.90
C ILE A 61 -14.56 4.63 -2.40
N GLY A 62 -13.65 5.50 -1.95
CA GLY A 62 -13.79 6.13 -0.65
C GLY A 62 -12.49 6.28 0.12
N SER A 63 -12.44 7.37 0.86
CA SER A 63 -11.43 7.68 1.87
C SER A 63 -12.08 8.50 2.97
N MET A 64 -11.49 8.53 4.16
CA MET A 64 -12.02 9.28 5.29
C MET A 64 -10.91 10.09 5.96
N LEU A 65 -11.25 11.29 6.40
CA LEU A 65 -10.43 12.11 7.29
C LEU A 65 -10.96 11.94 8.72
N LEU A 66 -10.08 11.57 9.64
CA LEU A 66 -10.34 11.45 11.07
C LEU A 66 -9.59 12.57 11.79
N SER A 67 -10.28 13.23 12.72
CA SER A 67 -9.76 14.37 13.47
C SER A 67 -10.78 14.78 14.56
N THR A 68 -10.46 15.79 15.37
CA THR A 68 -11.42 16.41 16.31
C THR A 68 -12.65 16.99 15.61
N ARG A 69 -13.74 17.16 16.36
CA ARG A 69 -15.01 17.71 15.85
C ARG A 69 -14.81 19.05 15.16
N GLU A 70 -14.09 19.98 15.80
CA GLU A 70 -13.91 21.34 15.27
C GLU A 70 -13.21 21.30 13.89
N ARG A 71 -12.11 20.54 13.79
CA ARG A 71 -11.36 20.39 12.53
C ARG A 71 -12.18 19.71 11.43
N ILE A 72 -13.04 18.75 11.78
CA ILE A 72 -13.91 18.09 10.78
C ILE A 72 -15.04 19.04 10.31
N GLU A 73 -15.55 19.93 11.18
CA GLU A 73 -16.48 20.98 10.77
C GLU A 73 -15.86 21.90 9.71
N ASP A 74 -14.62 22.35 9.94
CA ASP A 74 -13.86 23.14 8.95
C ASP A 74 -13.58 22.34 7.67
N ALA A 75 -13.11 21.10 7.79
CA ALA A 75 -12.81 20.25 6.64
C ALA A 75 -14.05 19.96 5.77
N ARG A 76 -15.25 19.89 6.35
CA ARG A 76 -16.50 19.70 5.59
C ARG A 76 -16.80 20.88 4.66
N ILE A 77 -16.45 22.10 5.05
CA ILE A 77 -16.59 23.29 4.19
C ILE A 77 -15.69 23.13 2.96
N TRP A 78 -14.42 22.75 3.16
CA TRP A 78 -13.47 22.49 2.08
C TRP A 78 -13.89 21.34 1.19
N ARG A 79 -14.36 20.23 1.77
CA ARG A 79 -14.94 19.10 1.02
C ARG A 79 -16.06 19.57 0.10
N LYS A 80 -16.93 20.48 0.56
CA LYS A 80 -18.02 21.03 -0.27
C LYS A 80 -17.49 21.94 -1.39
N ARG A 81 -16.49 22.76 -1.11
CA ARG A 81 -15.84 23.66 -2.10
C ARG A 81 -15.12 22.88 -3.20
N PHE A 82 -14.44 21.80 -2.84
CA PHE A 82 -13.79 20.89 -3.80
C PHE A 82 -14.75 19.90 -4.49
N GLY A 83 -16.06 20.01 -4.26
CA GLY A 83 -17.07 19.18 -4.94
C GLY A 83 -17.29 17.79 -4.34
N GLY A 84 -16.61 17.41 -3.25
CA GLY A 84 -16.79 16.12 -2.57
C GLY A 84 -18.07 15.97 -1.73
N GLY A 85 -18.94 16.99 -1.73
CA GLY A 85 -20.24 16.97 -1.06
C GLY A 85 -21.31 16.22 -1.85
N MET A 86 -21.10 14.91 -2.03
CA MET A 86 -22.01 14.02 -2.75
C MET A 86 -23.34 13.79 -2.00
N ARG A 87 -24.36 13.25 -2.70
CA ARG A 87 -25.69 12.98 -2.14
C ARG A 87 -25.81 11.56 -1.60
N GLN A 88 -26.51 10.65 -2.27
CA GLN A 88 -26.84 9.30 -1.78
C GLN A 88 -25.61 8.36 -1.69
N VAL A 89 -24.63 8.70 -0.85
CA VAL A 89 -23.34 7.99 -0.68
C VAL A 89 -23.42 6.77 0.23
N GLY A 90 -24.60 6.46 0.79
CA GLY A 90 -24.79 5.34 1.71
C GLY A 90 -24.33 4.00 1.12
N LEU A 91 -24.53 3.79 -0.18
CA LEU A 91 -24.05 2.59 -0.86
C LEU A 91 -22.51 2.48 -0.86
N LEU A 92 -21.81 3.59 -1.08
CA LEU A 92 -20.34 3.62 -1.03
C LEU A 92 -19.82 3.43 0.40
N ALA A 93 -20.51 4.02 1.38
CA ALA A 93 -20.19 3.84 2.79
C ALA A 93 -20.38 2.37 3.23
N ALA A 94 -21.44 1.70 2.78
CA ALA A 94 -21.69 0.28 3.05
C ALA A 94 -20.58 -0.62 2.47
N ALA A 95 -20.06 -0.32 1.28
CA ALA A 95 -18.94 -1.06 0.70
C ALA A 95 -17.64 -0.88 1.50
N ALA A 96 -17.39 0.34 2.02
CA ALA A 96 -16.25 0.60 2.90
C ALA A 96 -16.37 -0.15 4.25
N ASP A 97 -17.55 -0.15 4.85
CA ASP A 97 -17.86 -0.85 6.09
C ASP A 97 -17.71 -2.38 5.95
N PHE A 98 -18.20 -2.93 4.83
CA PHE A 98 -17.99 -4.33 4.47
C PHE A 98 -16.50 -4.67 4.36
N GLY A 99 -15.72 -3.84 3.65
CA GLY A 99 -14.27 -4.03 3.50
C GLY A 99 -13.53 -4.03 4.85
N LEU A 100 -13.87 -3.12 5.75
CA LEU A 100 -13.30 -3.08 7.10
C LEU A 100 -13.62 -4.34 7.89
N THR A 101 -14.87 -4.80 7.83
CA THR A 101 -15.37 -5.94 8.62
C THR A 101 -14.81 -7.27 8.10
N HIS A 102 -14.71 -7.44 6.78
CA HIS A 102 -14.42 -8.74 6.18
C HIS A 102 -13.04 -8.87 5.52
N HIS A 103 -12.43 -7.77 5.06
CA HIS A 103 -11.20 -7.83 4.28
C HIS A 103 -9.95 -7.44 5.06
N LEU A 104 -10.08 -6.79 6.23
CA LEU A 104 -8.92 -6.32 7.01
C LEU A 104 -7.95 -7.46 7.37
N GLY A 105 -8.46 -8.56 7.92
CA GLY A 105 -7.62 -9.72 8.26
C GLY A 105 -7.02 -10.42 7.04
N ARG A 106 -7.71 -10.36 5.89
CA ARG A 106 -7.27 -10.97 4.63
C ARG A 106 -6.03 -10.29 4.05
N LEU A 107 -5.76 -9.04 4.42
CA LEU A 107 -4.54 -8.35 3.98
C LEU A 107 -3.28 -9.16 4.31
N ALA A 108 -3.25 -9.96 5.38
CA ALA A 108 -2.13 -10.83 5.70
C ALA A 108 -1.79 -11.80 4.54
N GLN A 109 -2.79 -12.26 3.79
CA GLN A 109 -2.58 -13.09 2.60
C GLN A 109 -1.90 -12.30 1.47
N ASP A 110 -2.26 -11.02 1.29
CA ASP A 110 -1.58 -10.15 0.32
C ASP A 110 -0.10 -9.99 0.68
N HIS A 111 0.22 -9.86 1.97
CA HIS A 111 1.61 -9.76 2.46
C HIS A 111 2.37 -11.07 2.19
N ALA A 112 1.76 -12.21 2.50
CA ALA A 112 2.34 -13.52 2.23
C ALA A 112 2.60 -13.76 0.73
N ASN A 113 1.66 -13.35 -0.12
CA ASN A 113 1.82 -13.44 -1.58
C ASN A 113 2.95 -12.54 -2.08
N ALA A 114 3.07 -11.30 -1.57
CA ALA A 114 4.16 -10.40 -1.91
C ALA A 114 5.51 -11.00 -1.48
N ARG A 115 5.58 -11.57 -0.27
CA ARG A 115 6.78 -12.25 0.23
C ARG A 115 7.17 -13.43 -0.65
N LYS A 116 6.22 -14.27 -1.05
CA LYS A 116 6.45 -15.41 -1.95
C LYS A 116 7.04 -14.98 -3.30
N ILE A 117 6.51 -13.91 -3.88
CA ILE A 117 7.04 -13.33 -5.13
C ILE A 117 8.47 -12.81 -4.92
N ALA A 118 8.69 -12.06 -3.84
CA ALA A 118 9.99 -11.49 -3.50
C ALA A 118 11.07 -12.58 -3.31
N GLU A 119 10.75 -13.66 -2.59
CA GLU A 119 11.66 -14.79 -2.37
C GLU A 119 12.03 -15.50 -3.68
N ALA A 120 11.07 -15.67 -4.60
CA ALA A 120 11.33 -16.27 -5.90
C ALA A 120 12.25 -15.39 -6.77
N ILE A 121 12.09 -14.07 -6.73
CA ILE A 121 12.97 -13.13 -7.44
C ILE A 121 14.36 -13.09 -6.81
N HIS A 122 14.42 -12.97 -5.47
CA HIS A 122 15.67 -12.95 -4.71
C HIS A 122 16.51 -14.22 -4.93
N SER A 123 15.85 -15.37 -5.13
CA SER A 123 16.53 -16.64 -5.43
C SER A 123 17.20 -16.68 -6.82
N ILE A 124 16.83 -15.78 -7.73
CA ILE A 124 17.52 -15.61 -9.02
C ILE A 124 18.74 -14.73 -8.83
N ASP A 125 18.54 -13.57 -8.20
CA ASP A 125 19.58 -12.60 -7.90
C ASP A 125 19.12 -11.75 -6.72
N SER A 126 19.87 -11.86 -5.62
CA SER A 126 19.57 -11.17 -4.36
C SER A 126 19.65 -9.64 -4.48
N ARG A 127 20.29 -9.11 -5.52
CA ARG A 127 20.41 -7.67 -5.78
C ARG A 127 19.13 -7.06 -6.32
N LEU A 128 18.21 -7.87 -6.86
CA LEU A 128 16.97 -7.38 -7.45
C LEU A 128 15.94 -7.01 -6.39
N VAL A 129 15.90 -7.74 -5.27
CA VAL A 129 14.92 -7.57 -4.21
C VAL A 129 15.58 -7.81 -2.87
N ASP A 130 15.56 -6.79 -2.01
CA ASP A 130 15.88 -6.93 -0.59
C ASP A 130 14.64 -7.42 0.17
N LEU A 131 14.71 -8.64 0.71
CA LEU A 131 13.61 -9.27 1.42
C LEU A 131 13.22 -8.51 2.70
N ASP A 132 14.14 -7.80 3.33
CA ASP A 132 13.85 -7.06 4.57
C ASP A 132 12.98 -5.82 4.30
N THR A 133 12.92 -5.37 3.05
CA THR A 133 12.06 -4.24 2.63
C THR A 133 10.63 -4.67 2.26
N VAL A 134 10.38 -5.98 2.12
CA VAL A 134 9.07 -6.53 1.73
C VAL A 134 8.25 -6.86 2.98
N GLU A 135 7.81 -5.80 3.64
CA GLU A 135 7.03 -5.89 4.89
C GLU A 135 5.51 -5.93 4.68
N THR A 136 5.03 -5.56 3.48
CA THR A 136 3.60 -5.49 3.16
C THR A 136 3.28 -6.07 1.79
N ASN A 137 2.25 -5.56 1.11
CA ASN A 137 1.75 -6.08 -0.15
C ASN A 137 2.48 -5.54 -1.39
N ILE A 138 3.71 -5.04 -1.25
CA ILE A 138 4.47 -4.40 -2.33
C ILE A 138 5.84 -5.05 -2.45
N VAL A 139 6.21 -5.40 -3.68
CA VAL A 139 7.57 -5.84 -4.04
C VAL A 139 8.16 -4.82 -5.01
N GLY A 140 9.33 -4.28 -4.65
CA GLY A 140 10.13 -3.45 -5.54
C GLY A 140 11.26 -4.26 -6.14
N ILE A 141 11.36 -4.25 -7.47
CA ILE A 141 12.48 -4.87 -8.20
C ILE A 141 13.42 -3.76 -8.65
N ASP A 142 14.66 -3.80 -8.15
CA ASP A 142 15.75 -2.92 -8.57
C ASP A 142 16.47 -3.51 -9.78
N LEU A 143 16.36 -2.81 -10.91
CA LEU A 143 16.92 -3.18 -12.20
C LEU A 143 18.16 -2.34 -12.54
N THR A 144 18.70 -1.55 -11.60
CA THR A 144 19.84 -0.65 -11.83
C THR A 144 21.06 -1.39 -12.36
N ASN A 145 21.26 -2.65 -11.94
CA ASN A 145 22.38 -3.50 -12.35
C ASN A 145 22.02 -4.52 -13.44
N THR A 146 20.92 -4.30 -14.18
CA THR A 146 20.46 -5.20 -15.25
C THR A 146 20.55 -4.52 -16.62
N ARG A 147 20.42 -5.30 -17.70
CA ARG A 147 20.45 -4.77 -19.08
C ARG A 147 19.09 -4.24 -19.56
N ILE A 148 18.04 -4.38 -18.74
CA ILE A 148 16.66 -4.03 -19.10
C ILE A 148 16.16 -2.85 -18.27
N THR A 149 15.30 -2.03 -18.87
CA THR A 149 14.58 -0.99 -18.12
C THR A 149 13.34 -1.56 -17.45
N ALA A 150 12.86 -0.93 -16.37
CA ALA A 150 11.59 -1.27 -15.76
C ALA A 150 10.41 -1.18 -16.75
N GLY A 151 10.45 -0.20 -17.67
CA GLY A 151 9.43 -0.05 -18.70
C GLY A 151 9.41 -1.22 -19.69
N ASP A 152 10.57 -1.69 -20.12
CA ASP A 152 10.64 -2.81 -21.07
C ASP A 152 10.35 -4.15 -20.41
N LEU A 153 10.80 -4.36 -19.16
CA LEU A 153 10.38 -5.53 -18.40
C LEU A 153 8.86 -5.54 -18.18
N ALA A 154 8.26 -4.39 -17.82
CA ALA A 154 6.81 -4.28 -17.67
C ALA A 154 6.04 -4.66 -18.95
N LYS A 155 6.53 -4.24 -20.13
CA LYS A 155 5.95 -4.65 -21.42
C LYS A 155 6.08 -6.15 -21.66
N THR A 156 7.25 -6.72 -21.39
CA THR A 156 7.50 -8.17 -21.52
C THR A 156 6.56 -8.97 -20.63
N LEU A 157 6.41 -8.56 -19.37
CA LEU A 157 5.48 -9.19 -18.43
C LEU A 157 4.03 -9.04 -18.88
N ALA A 158 3.63 -7.87 -19.36
CA ALA A 158 2.27 -7.62 -19.85
C ALA A 158 1.92 -8.49 -21.06
N ASN A 159 2.85 -8.70 -21.99
CA ASN A 159 2.68 -9.62 -23.12
C ASN A 159 2.49 -11.08 -22.68
N ALA A 160 2.96 -11.43 -21.48
CA ALA A 160 2.78 -12.73 -20.84
C ALA A 160 1.65 -12.75 -19.79
N GLY A 161 0.80 -11.71 -19.74
CA GLY A 161 -0.37 -11.63 -18.87
C GLY A 161 -0.13 -11.10 -17.45
N VAL A 162 1.07 -10.62 -17.12
CA VAL A 162 1.41 -10.07 -15.80
C VAL A 162 1.55 -8.55 -15.87
N LEU A 163 0.62 -7.82 -15.26
CA LEU A 163 0.68 -6.36 -15.20
C LEU A 163 1.51 -5.87 -14.02
N SER A 164 2.35 -4.87 -14.27
CA SER A 164 3.26 -4.28 -13.28
C SER A 164 3.46 -2.79 -13.56
N GLY A 165 3.93 -2.04 -12.56
CA GLY A 165 4.12 -0.58 -12.67
C GLY A 165 5.59 -0.19 -12.68
N ALA A 166 6.07 0.39 -13.78
CA ALA A 166 7.40 1.00 -13.83
C ALA A 166 7.39 2.37 -13.14
N LEU A 167 8.29 2.58 -12.18
CA LEU A 167 8.51 3.84 -11.48
C LEU A 167 9.90 4.37 -11.86
N GLY A 168 9.98 5.12 -12.95
CA GLY A 168 11.25 5.51 -13.55
C GLY A 168 11.92 4.37 -14.31
N SER A 169 13.21 4.52 -14.63
CA SER A 169 13.92 3.62 -15.55
C SER A 169 14.30 2.26 -14.95
N HIS A 170 14.50 2.18 -13.63
CA HIS A 170 15.12 1.02 -12.99
C HIS A 170 14.29 0.39 -11.86
N TYR A 171 13.13 0.93 -11.52
CA TYR A 171 12.32 0.38 -10.42
C TYR A 171 10.99 -0.16 -10.94
N LEU A 172 10.80 -1.48 -10.87
CA LEU A 172 9.53 -2.11 -11.18
C LEU A 172 8.78 -2.43 -9.89
N ARG A 173 7.53 -1.99 -9.78
CA ARG A 173 6.68 -2.23 -8.62
C ARG A 173 5.62 -3.29 -8.94
N LEU A 174 5.56 -4.31 -8.10
CA LEU A 174 4.49 -5.29 -8.02
C LEU A 174 3.67 -5.01 -6.75
N VAL A 175 2.35 -5.17 -6.86
CA VAL A 175 1.44 -4.96 -5.72
C VAL A 175 0.47 -6.13 -5.68
N THR A 176 0.46 -6.88 -4.59
CA THR A 176 -0.52 -7.93 -4.37
C THR A 176 -1.79 -7.35 -3.76
N HIS A 177 -2.93 -7.92 -4.11
CA HIS A 177 -4.24 -7.56 -3.59
C HIS A 177 -5.16 -8.76 -3.74
N GLY A 178 -6.26 -8.75 -3.01
CA GLY A 178 -7.08 -9.93 -2.92
C GLY A 178 -8.03 -10.18 -4.10
N ASP A 179 -7.78 -9.62 -5.27
CA ASP A 179 -8.37 -10.17 -6.51
C ASP A 179 -7.50 -11.29 -7.10
N LEU A 180 -6.29 -11.47 -6.56
CA LEU A 180 -5.34 -12.50 -6.99
C LEU A 180 -5.50 -13.76 -6.15
N ASN A 181 -5.65 -14.91 -6.81
CA ASN A 181 -5.65 -16.22 -6.16
C ASN A 181 -4.25 -16.87 -6.19
N SER A 182 -4.05 -17.94 -5.41
CA SER A 182 -2.75 -18.60 -5.28
C SER A 182 -2.20 -19.14 -6.60
N SER A 183 -3.06 -19.64 -7.49
CA SER A 183 -2.63 -20.14 -8.81
C SER A 183 -2.12 -19.01 -9.70
N GLU A 184 -2.78 -17.85 -9.66
CA GLU A 184 -2.34 -16.66 -10.42
C GLU A 184 -1.01 -16.13 -9.89
N ILE A 185 -0.80 -16.17 -8.56
CA ILE A 185 0.50 -15.83 -7.96
C ILE A 185 1.60 -16.78 -8.45
N ASP A 186 1.34 -18.08 -8.49
CA ASP A 186 2.33 -19.07 -8.95
C ASP A 186 2.66 -18.92 -10.45
N GLN A 187 1.64 -18.65 -11.27
CA GLN A 187 1.83 -18.33 -12.68
C GLN A 187 2.65 -17.05 -12.86
N ALA A 188 2.33 -15.99 -12.11
CA ALA A 188 3.05 -14.73 -12.16
C ALA A 188 4.51 -14.91 -11.78
N ILE A 189 4.80 -15.71 -10.74
CA ILE A 189 6.18 -16.07 -10.35
C ILE A 189 6.91 -16.74 -11.51
N GLY A 190 6.29 -17.73 -12.16
CA GLY A 190 6.90 -18.40 -13.32
C GLY A 190 7.26 -17.44 -14.45
N VAL A 191 6.35 -16.53 -14.79
CA VAL A 191 6.55 -15.51 -15.84
C VAL A 191 7.65 -14.52 -15.46
N ILE A 192 7.60 -13.97 -14.25
CA ILE A 192 8.56 -12.98 -13.76
C ILE A 192 9.97 -13.57 -13.72
N THR A 193 10.10 -14.75 -13.11
CA THR A 193 11.41 -15.41 -12.94
C THR A 193 12.04 -15.80 -14.27
N SER A 194 11.24 -16.29 -15.22
CA SER A 194 11.71 -16.62 -16.57
C SER A 194 12.16 -15.39 -17.34
N SER A 195 11.40 -14.29 -17.24
CA SER A 195 11.72 -13.02 -17.91
C SER A 195 13.00 -12.40 -17.36
N LEU A 196 13.20 -12.45 -16.04
CA LEU A 196 14.39 -11.94 -15.37
C LEU A 196 15.66 -12.71 -15.75
N ARG A 197 15.60 -14.04 -15.79
CA ARG A 197 16.75 -14.88 -16.21
C ARG A 197 17.24 -14.61 -17.63
N ALA A 198 16.39 -14.06 -18.50
CA ALA A 198 16.75 -13.74 -19.87
C ALA A 198 17.52 -12.41 -20.00
N VAL A 199 17.54 -11.57 -18.96
CA VAL A 199 17.98 -10.16 -19.04
C VAL A 199 19.01 -9.75 -17.99
N ILE A 200 19.32 -10.64 -17.03
CA ILE A 200 20.41 -10.52 -16.04
C ILE A 200 21.64 -11.22 -16.62
#